data_AF-A0A6L7TPG5-F1
#
_entry.id   AF-A0A6L7TPG5-F1
#
_cell.length_a   1.000
_cell.length_b   1.000
_cell.length_c   1.000
_cell.angle_alpha   90.00
_cell.angle_beta   90.00
_cell.angle_gamma   90.00
#
_symmetry.space_group_name_H-M   'P 1'
#
loop_
_entity.id
_entity.type
_entity.pdbx_description
1 polymer ?
#
loop_
_entity_poly.entity_id
_entity_poly.type
_entity_poly.pdbx_seq_one_letter_code
_entity_poly.pdbx_strand_id
1 'polypeptide(L)'
;MPGIAINAARLNRTLDELGKFGETPEGMDRLAFSPADIESREYTMGLMREAGLEVRIDTGGNIIGRKAGADDSLPAIALGSHTDTVPLGGKYDGALGVMGAIEVVKTLAENGHVTRHPIEAIVFTNEEGTRFHRWLIGSRAMAGMLEPEDLTAVDAEGVSLAERMGDIGGDLSRVDEAARKPGELAAYFELHIEQGPYLYRSGTPIGVVTGITGRAVFELDVNGMSNHAGTTPMSERRDALVAASKLVVQVQKMAAEDEICRVATAGALDVTPNAVNVVPGRATVGVEFRDLEMSALEAAERELTRVARQSEEDDRVEITINRHRFTDPVPIVPGMQDWVGEAAERAEFTWERVPSGAGHDAQAIATIAPMAMLFVPSVEGISHAVQEYSSPEDCANGTQVLLELLLLADERL
;
A
#
# COMPACT_ATOMS: atom_id res chain seq x y z
N MET A 1 4.99 -5.27 36.70
CA MET A 1 4.37 -6.57 36.39
C MET A 1 4.83 -6.92 34.98
N PRO A 2 5.05 -8.18 34.61
CA PRO A 2 5.28 -8.47 33.19
C PRO A 2 4.08 -7.94 32.38
N GLY A 3 4.35 -7.22 31.29
CA GLY A 3 3.33 -6.64 30.42
C GLY A 3 2.44 -7.71 29.77
N ILE A 4 1.33 -7.30 29.18
CA ILE A 4 0.47 -8.20 28.40
C ILE A 4 1.25 -8.59 27.14
N ALA A 5 1.37 -9.90 26.87
CA ALA A 5 2.13 -10.41 25.74
C ALA A 5 1.23 -11.16 24.75
N ILE A 6 1.47 -10.95 23.45
CA ILE A 6 0.75 -11.62 22.36
C ILE A 6 1.12 -13.11 22.26
N ASN A 7 0.26 -13.93 21.66
CA ASN A 7 0.55 -15.33 21.39
C ASN A 7 1.18 -15.52 20.01
N ALA A 8 2.51 -15.44 19.95
CA ALA A 8 3.27 -15.52 18.69
C ALA A 8 3.01 -16.80 17.89
N ALA A 9 2.83 -17.94 18.56
CA ALA A 9 2.56 -19.21 17.89
C ALA A 9 1.15 -19.26 17.27
N ARG A 10 0.19 -18.54 17.85
CA ARG A 10 -1.16 -18.39 17.29
C ARG A 10 -1.16 -17.45 16.09
N LEU A 11 -0.55 -16.27 16.22
CA LEU A 11 -0.40 -15.31 15.12
C LEU A 11 0.20 -15.96 13.86
N ASN A 12 1.33 -16.64 14.03
CA ASN A 12 2.02 -17.25 12.89
C ASN A 12 1.20 -18.38 12.26
N ARG A 13 0.49 -19.17 13.08
CA ARG A 13 -0.43 -20.20 12.56
C ARG A 13 -1.60 -19.58 11.78
N THR A 14 -2.19 -18.49 12.26
CA THR A 14 -3.31 -17.84 11.54
C THR A 14 -2.84 -17.19 10.24
N LEU A 15 -1.61 -16.64 10.20
CA LEU A 15 -0.99 -16.19 8.95
C LEU A 15 -0.78 -17.34 7.96
N ASP A 16 -0.25 -18.48 8.42
CA ASP A 16 -0.07 -19.67 7.59
C ASP A 16 -1.39 -20.27 7.10
N GLU A 17 -2.43 -20.24 7.93
CA GLU A 17 -3.77 -20.71 7.57
C GLU A 17 -4.45 -19.77 6.57
N LEU A 18 -4.36 -18.46 6.77
CA LEU A 18 -4.84 -17.47 5.80
C LEU A 18 -4.09 -17.60 4.46
N GLY A 19 -2.77 -17.81 4.50
CA GLY A 19 -1.93 -17.97 3.31
C GLY A 19 -2.28 -19.16 2.42
N LYS A 20 -3.06 -20.14 2.91
CA LYS A 20 -3.56 -21.26 2.08
C LYS A 20 -4.68 -20.84 1.14
N PHE A 21 -5.41 -19.78 1.47
CA PHE A 21 -6.44 -19.24 0.59
C PHE A 21 -5.77 -18.45 -0.53
N GLY A 22 -5.88 -18.97 -1.76
CA GLY A 22 -5.20 -18.41 -2.93
C GLY A 22 -3.82 -19.02 -3.19
N GLU A 23 -3.37 -20.02 -2.43
CA GLU A 23 -2.10 -20.68 -2.70
C GLU A 23 -2.13 -21.43 -4.06
N THR A 24 -1.16 -21.14 -4.92
CA THR A 24 -0.94 -21.78 -6.21
C THR A 24 0.51 -22.32 -6.28
N PRO A 25 0.83 -23.23 -7.23
CA PRO A 25 2.20 -23.66 -7.44
C PRO A 25 3.15 -22.51 -7.81
N GLU A 26 2.62 -21.43 -8.39
CA GLU A 26 3.38 -20.27 -8.85
C GLU A 26 3.48 -19.15 -7.82
N GLY A 27 2.66 -19.11 -6.77
CA GLY A 27 2.60 -18.02 -5.80
C GLY A 27 1.30 -17.99 -5.02
N MET A 28 0.94 -16.84 -4.44
CA MET A 28 -0.38 -16.66 -3.83
C MET A 28 -1.22 -15.66 -4.63
N ASP A 29 -2.43 -16.07 -5.00
CA ASP A 29 -3.41 -15.32 -5.77
C ASP A 29 -4.71 -15.21 -4.97
N ARG A 30 -4.76 -14.25 -4.05
CA ARG A 30 -5.98 -13.90 -3.32
C ARG A 30 -6.49 -12.54 -3.76
N LEU A 31 -6.74 -12.40 -5.07
CA LEU A 31 -7.26 -11.18 -5.66
C LEU A 31 -8.63 -10.83 -5.07
N ALA A 32 -8.90 -9.55 -4.86
CA ALA A 32 -10.18 -9.09 -4.36
C ALA A 32 -11.36 -9.64 -5.20
N PHE A 33 -12.43 -10.05 -4.51
CA PHE A 33 -13.64 -10.64 -5.07
C PHE A 33 -13.43 -11.98 -5.81
N SER A 34 -12.24 -12.59 -5.71
CA SER A 34 -12.02 -13.96 -6.18
C SER A 34 -12.68 -14.96 -5.22
N PRO A 35 -12.90 -16.21 -5.65
CA PRO A 35 -13.34 -17.26 -4.73
C PRO A 35 -12.42 -17.41 -3.51
N ALA A 36 -11.10 -17.29 -3.70
CA ALA A 36 -10.13 -17.35 -2.61
C ALA A 36 -10.29 -16.20 -1.61
N ASP A 37 -10.54 -14.97 -2.10
CA ASP A 37 -10.85 -13.82 -1.24
C ASP A 37 -12.14 -14.07 -0.44
N ILE A 38 -13.24 -14.45 -1.09
CA ILE A 38 -14.52 -14.74 -0.44
C ILE A 38 -14.38 -15.79 0.67
N GLU A 39 -13.66 -16.89 0.41
CA GLU A 39 -13.41 -17.94 1.40
C GLU A 39 -12.52 -17.44 2.56
N SER A 40 -11.48 -16.67 2.26
CA SER A 40 -10.59 -16.08 3.27
C SER A 40 -11.29 -15.08 4.19
N ARG A 41 -12.29 -14.36 3.66
CA ARG A 41 -13.09 -13.38 4.38
C ARG A 41 -13.95 -14.08 5.43
N GLU A 42 -14.58 -15.20 5.07
CA GLU A 42 -15.32 -16.04 6.03
C GLU A 42 -14.40 -16.61 7.12
N TYR A 43 -13.21 -17.10 6.75
CA TYR A 43 -12.20 -17.54 7.71
C TYR A 43 -11.82 -16.41 8.69
N THR A 44 -11.52 -15.22 8.16
CA THR A 44 -11.11 -14.04 8.95
C THR A 44 -12.22 -13.58 9.89
N MET A 45 -13.47 -13.53 9.41
CA MET A 45 -14.64 -13.24 10.25
C MET A 45 -14.83 -14.29 11.34
N GLY A 46 -14.53 -15.56 11.06
CA GLY A 46 -14.50 -16.64 12.07
C GLY A 46 -13.51 -16.33 13.19
N LEU A 47 -12.26 -16.00 12.85
CA LEU A 47 -11.23 -15.62 13.83
C LEU A 47 -11.63 -14.39 14.64
N MET A 48 -12.23 -13.38 14.02
CA MET A 48 -12.74 -12.20 14.72
C MET A 48 -13.80 -12.58 15.77
N ARG A 49 -14.78 -13.42 15.39
CA ARG A 49 -15.81 -13.90 16.33
C ARG A 49 -15.20 -14.71 17.47
N GLU A 50 -14.19 -15.55 17.19
CA GLU A 50 -13.45 -16.28 18.23
C GLU A 50 -12.67 -15.37 19.19
N ALA A 51 -12.20 -14.21 18.71
CA ALA A 51 -11.56 -13.19 19.55
C ALA A 51 -12.58 -12.39 20.40
N GLY A 52 -13.89 -12.67 20.24
CA GLY A 52 -14.98 -12.01 20.93
C GLY A 52 -15.42 -10.69 20.29
N LEU A 53 -15.15 -10.50 19.00
CA LEU A 53 -15.60 -9.33 18.24
C LEU A 53 -17.03 -9.55 17.71
N GLU A 54 -17.84 -8.49 17.73
CA GLU A 54 -19.07 -8.39 16.96
C GLU A 54 -18.72 -8.02 15.51
N VAL A 55 -19.02 -8.91 14.57
CA VAL A 55 -18.57 -8.79 13.18
C VAL A 55 -19.70 -8.37 12.26
N ARG A 56 -19.45 -7.36 11.42
CA ARG A 56 -20.34 -6.90 10.36
C ARG A 56 -19.57 -6.54 9.09
N ILE A 57 -20.27 -6.45 7.98
CA ILE A 57 -19.77 -5.93 6.70
C ILE A 57 -20.46 -4.59 6.43
N ASP A 58 -19.71 -3.55 6.07
CA ASP A 58 -20.28 -2.26 5.66
C ASP A 58 -20.65 -2.21 4.17
N THR A 59 -21.25 -1.12 3.70
CA THR A 59 -21.64 -1.00 2.28
C THR A 59 -20.46 -0.84 1.32
N GLY A 60 -19.28 -0.47 1.82
CA GLY A 60 -18.00 -0.51 1.09
C GLY A 60 -17.36 -1.91 1.08
N GLY A 61 -18.04 -2.90 1.65
CA GLY A 61 -17.57 -4.27 1.76
C GLY A 61 -16.49 -4.46 2.82
N ASN A 62 -16.16 -3.50 3.67
CA ASN A 62 -15.15 -3.71 4.71
C ASN A 62 -15.69 -4.66 5.78
N ILE A 63 -14.85 -5.55 6.29
CA ILE A 63 -15.18 -6.37 7.47
C ILE A 63 -14.76 -5.60 8.70
N ILE A 64 -15.69 -5.42 9.64
CA ILE A 64 -15.44 -4.68 10.87
C ILE A 64 -15.83 -5.57 12.04
N GLY A 65 -14.84 -5.97 12.82
CA GLY A 65 -15.03 -6.58 14.14
C GLY A 65 -14.95 -5.51 15.21
N ARG A 66 -15.98 -5.35 16.03
CA ARG A 66 -16.02 -4.39 17.14
C ARG A 66 -16.01 -5.08 18.49
N LYS A 67 -15.23 -4.56 19.44
CA LYS A 67 -15.29 -4.91 20.86
C LYS A 67 -15.62 -3.66 21.67
N ALA A 68 -16.67 -3.74 22.48
CA ALA A 68 -17.06 -2.64 23.35
C ALA A 68 -15.94 -2.34 24.38
N GLY A 69 -15.70 -1.05 24.61
CA GLY A 69 -14.86 -0.57 25.69
C GLY A 69 -15.63 -0.49 27.02
N ALA A 70 -14.93 -0.11 28.09
CA ALA A 70 -15.56 0.24 29.36
C ALA A 70 -16.44 1.50 29.24
N ASP A 71 -16.13 2.39 28.30
CA ASP A 71 -16.97 3.51 27.88
C ASP A 71 -17.25 3.44 26.37
N ASP A 72 -18.34 2.77 26.01
CA ASP A 72 -18.74 2.59 24.61
C ASP A 72 -19.28 3.88 23.95
N SER A 73 -19.33 5.00 24.68
CA SER A 73 -19.65 6.31 24.10
C SER A 73 -18.45 7.00 23.45
N LEU A 74 -17.23 6.51 23.70
CA LEU A 74 -16.02 7.03 23.10
C LEU A 74 -15.85 6.54 21.64
N PRO A 75 -15.19 7.32 20.77
CA PRO A 75 -14.81 6.85 19.44
C PRO A 75 -13.89 5.62 19.52
N ALA A 76 -13.99 4.71 18.55
CA ALA A 76 -13.18 3.49 18.58
C ALA A 76 -11.72 3.77 18.23
N ILE A 77 -10.81 3.00 18.82
CA ILE A 77 -9.44 2.87 18.31
C ILE A 77 -9.44 1.72 17.31
N ALA A 78 -9.17 2.01 16.04
CA ALA A 78 -9.19 1.03 14.97
C ALA A 78 -7.78 0.48 14.69
N LEU A 79 -7.71 -0.81 14.44
CA LEU A 79 -6.53 -1.53 13.96
C LEU A 79 -6.92 -2.27 12.69
N GLY A 80 -6.04 -2.37 11.70
CA GLY A 80 -6.39 -3.13 10.49
C GLY A 80 -5.44 -2.93 9.34
N SER A 81 -5.77 -3.57 8.24
CA SER A 81 -5.13 -3.44 6.92
C SER A 81 -6.03 -4.20 5.92
N HIS A 82 -5.46 -4.86 4.90
CA HIS A 82 -6.17 -5.65 3.90
C HIS A 82 -5.83 -7.15 3.96
N THR A 83 -6.60 -7.97 3.25
CA THR A 83 -6.27 -9.39 3.04
C THR A 83 -6.18 -9.78 1.57
N ASP A 84 -6.66 -8.96 0.64
CA ASP A 84 -6.46 -9.19 -0.79
C ASP A 84 -5.00 -8.97 -1.18
N THR A 85 -4.57 -9.61 -2.26
CA THR A 85 -3.18 -9.54 -2.75
C THR A 85 -3.10 -9.15 -4.21
N VAL A 86 -1.91 -8.77 -4.66
CA VAL A 86 -1.52 -8.87 -6.08
C VAL A 86 -1.45 -10.32 -6.57
N PRO A 87 -1.40 -10.55 -7.90
CA PRO A 87 -1.07 -11.85 -8.49
C PRO A 87 0.36 -12.25 -8.13
N LEU A 88 0.56 -13.53 -7.80
CA LEU A 88 1.84 -14.11 -7.37
C LEU A 88 2.45 -13.39 -6.15
N GLY A 89 1.58 -12.86 -5.29
CA GLY A 89 1.96 -12.13 -4.09
C GLY A 89 2.47 -13.02 -2.96
N GLY A 90 2.88 -12.36 -1.88
CA GLY A 90 3.30 -12.99 -0.64
C GLY A 90 2.19 -13.04 0.40
N LYS A 91 2.38 -13.86 1.44
CA LYS A 91 1.37 -14.10 2.48
C LYS A 91 1.31 -13.05 3.59
N TYR A 92 2.19 -12.04 3.57
CA TYR A 92 2.34 -11.10 4.69
C TYR A 92 1.80 -9.70 4.38
N ASP A 93 1.93 -9.27 3.13
CA ASP A 93 1.36 -8.01 2.62
C ASP A 93 -0.13 -7.88 2.97
N GLY A 94 -0.48 -6.79 3.68
CA GLY A 94 -1.78 -6.57 4.34
C GLY A 94 -2.13 -7.54 5.47
N ALA A 95 -2.04 -8.84 5.22
CA ALA A 95 -2.46 -9.92 6.08
C ALA A 95 -1.83 -9.85 7.48
N LEU A 96 -0.58 -9.41 7.59
CA LEU A 96 0.09 -9.19 8.88
C LEU A 96 -0.66 -8.18 9.75
N GLY A 97 -1.11 -7.06 9.18
CA GLY A 97 -1.84 -6.03 9.91
C GLY A 97 -3.18 -6.54 10.44
N VAL A 98 -3.91 -7.28 9.61
CA VAL A 98 -5.22 -7.85 9.99
C VAL A 98 -5.07 -8.95 11.04
N MET A 99 -4.18 -9.93 10.82
CA MET A 99 -3.96 -11.01 11.79
C MET A 99 -3.38 -10.47 13.09
N GLY A 100 -2.51 -9.46 13.03
CA GLY A 100 -1.98 -8.74 14.18
C GLY A 100 -3.09 -8.06 14.98
N ALA A 101 -4.00 -7.34 14.33
CA ALA A 101 -5.16 -6.71 14.98
C ALA A 101 -6.06 -7.73 15.71
N ILE A 102 -6.36 -8.86 15.06
CA ILE A 102 -7.15 -9.93 15.68
C ILE A 102 -6.43 -10.53 16.88
N GLU A 103 -5.12 -10.77 16.77
CA GLU A 103 -4.30 -11.31 17.85
C GLU A 103 -4.23 -10.37 19.05
N VAL A 104 -4.10 -9.05 18.82
CA VAL A 104 -4.16 -8.01 19.86
C VAL A 104 -5.47 -8.10 20.64
N VAL A 105 -6.62 -8.11 19.95
CA VAL A 105 -7.93 -8.20 20.62
C VAL A 105 -8.08 -9.49 21.39
N LYS A 106 -7.68 -10.63 20.79
CA LYS A 106 -7.75 -11.95 21.42
C LYS A 106 -6.88 -12.03 22.67
N THR A 107 -5.67 -11.48 22.61
CA THR A 107 -4.75 -11.39 23.74
C THR A 107 -5.35 -10.58 24.89
N LEU A 108 -5.93 -9.41 24.61
CA LEU A 108 -6.62 -8.62 25.63
C LEU A 108 -7.80 -9.39 26.25
N ALA A 109 -8.57 -10.10 25.43
CA ALA A 109 -9.69 -10.93 25.92
C ALA A 109 -9.22 -12.05 26.86
N GLU A 110 -8.17 -12.78 26.50
CA GLU A 110 -7.62 -13.89 27.29
C GLU A 110 -7.01 -13.41 28.62
N ASN A 111 -6.50 -12.18 28.65
CA ASN A 111 -5.97 -11.54 29.87
C ASN A 111 -7.05 -10.80 30.69
N GLY A 112 -8.32 -10.83 30.26
CA GLY A 112 -9.41 -10.12 30.92
C GLY A 112 -9.23 -8.60 30.95
N HIS A 113 -8.42 -8.05 30.03
CA HIS A 113 -8.19 -6.62 29.92
C HIS A 113 -9.31 -5.97 29.09
N VAL A 114 -9.88 -4.89 29.63
CA VAL A 114 -10.92 -4.09 29.00
C VAL A 114 -10.38 -2.67 28.85
N THR A 115 -10.27 -2.23 27.60
CA THR A 115 -9.87 -0.86 27.25
C THR A 115 -10.97 0.14 27.61
N ARG A 116 -10.62 1.41 27.80
CA ARG A 116 -11.60 2.48 27.96
C ARG A 116 -12.39 2.65 26.67
N HIS A 117 -11.69 2.82 25.55
CA HIS A 117 -12.28 2.97 24.23
C HIS A 117 -12.73 1.63 23.66
N PRO A 118 -13.76 1.62 22.79
CA PRO A 118 -14.04 0.51 21.91
C PRO A 118 -12.86 0.23 20.98
N ILE A 119 -12.68 -1.04 20.59
CA ILE A 119 -11.66 -1.44 19.62
C ILE A 119 -12.38 -1.93 18.36
N GLU A 120 -11.91 -1.50 17.19
CA GLU A 120 -12.33 -2.05 15.91
C GLU A 120 -11.14 -2.72 15.20
N ALA A 121 -11.30 -3.99 14.80
CA ALA A 121 -10.39 -4.67 13.89
C ALA A 121 -11.01 -4.65 12.49
N ILE A 122 -10.33 -4.07 11.52
CA ILE A 122 -10.87 -3.77 10.19
C ILE A 122 -10.08 -4.53 9.12
N VAL A 123 -10.80 -5.15 8.19
CA VAL A 123 -10.26 -5.66 6.93
C VAL A 123 -10.81 -4.78 5.82
N PHE A 124 -9.95 -4.00 5.20
CA PHE A 124 -10.31 -3.18 4.06
C PHE A 124 -10.38 -4.01 2.79
N THR A 125 -11.32 -3.66 1.93
CA THR A 125 -11.59 -4.37 0.68
C THR A 125 -10.81 -3.77 -0.49
N ASN A 126 -10.10 -4.62 -1.23
CA ASN A 126 -9.46 -4.26 -2.49
C ASN A 126 -8.50 -3.07 -2.33
N GLU A 127 -7.54 -3.24 -1.43
CA GLU A 127 -6.44 -2.28 -1.22
C GLU A 127 -5.57 -2.24 -2.48
N GLU A 128 -5.14 -3.41 -2.95
CA GLU A 128 -4.16 -3.57 -4.03
C GLU A 128 -4.68 -3.04 -5.37
N GLY A 129 -5.99 -3.14 -5.55
CA GLY A 129 -6.69 -2.61 -6.72
C GLY A 129 -6.36 -3.31 -8.03
N THR A 130 -5.72 -4.48 -7.98
CA THR A 130 -5.29 -5.24 -9.16
C THR A 130 -6.44 -5.49 -10.13
N ARG A 131 -7.60 -5.93 -9.63
CA ARG A 131 -8.70 -6.41 -10.47
C ARG A 131 -9.37 -5.31 -11.29
N PHE A 132 -9.50 -4.12 -10.72
CA PHE A 132 -10.24 -2.99 -11.29
C PHE A 132 -9.35 -1.82 -11.72
N HIS A 133 -8.03 -1.92 -11.49
CA HIS A 133 -7.10 -0.80 -11.55
C HIS A 133 -7.57 0.40 -10.72
N ARG A 134 -8.18 0.09 -9.57
CA ARG A 134 -8.69 1.02 -8.56
C ARG A 134 -8.33 0.45 -7.20
N TRP A 135 -7.33 1.06 -6.58
CA TRP A 135 -6.82 0.75 -5.25
C TRP A 135 -7.66 1.37 -4.12
N LEU A 136 -7.46 0.85 -2.91
CA LEU A 136 -8.01 1.37 -1.65
C LEU A 136 -9.54 1.50 -1.65
N ILE A 137 -10.28 0.61 -2.34
CA ILE A 137 -11.73 0.81 -2.51
C ILE A 137 -12.44 0.85 -1.15
N GLY A 138 -12.12 -0.09 -0.27
CA GLY A 138 -12.73 -0.21 1.05
C GLY A 138 -12.43 0.97 1.97
N SER A 139 -11.15 1.33 2.11
CA SER A 139 -10.74 2.46 2.95
C SER A 139 -11.17 3.81 2.37
N ARG A 140 -11.15 3.99 1.04
CA ARG A 140 -11.72 5.18 0.39
C ARG A 140 -13.23 5.24 0.52
N ALA A 141 -13.96 4.13 0.50
CA ALA A 141 -15.39 4.12 0.81
C ALA A 141 -15.63 4.60 2.25
N MET A 142 -14.86 4.07 3.21
CA MET A 142 -14.95 4.48 4.61
C MET A 142 -14.57 5.95 4.82
N ALA A 143 -13.64 6.49 4.04
CA ALA A 143 -13.25 7.90 4.09
C ALA A 143 -14.15 8.83 3.25
N GLY A 144 -15.12 8.30 2.49
CA GLY A 144 -15.97 9.10 1.59
C GLY A 144 -15.22 9.66 0.36
N MET A 145 -14.20 8.96 -0.11
CA MET A 145 -13.25 9.38 -1.15
C MET A 145 -13.40 8.63 -2.49
N LEU A 146 -14.45 7.82 -2.67
CA LEU A 146 -14.71 7.19 -3.97
C LEU A 146 -15.16 8.23 -5.00
N GLU A 147 -14.58 8.13 -6.19
CA GLU A 147 -14.85 8.98 -7.35
C GLU A 147 -15.87 8.30 -8.29
N PRO A 148 -16.60 9.05 -9.14
CA PRO A 148 -17.53 8.45 -10.09
C PRO A 148 -16.93 7.35 -10.98
N GLU A 149 -15.64 7.48 -11.32
CA GLU A 149 -14.90 6.50 -12.12
C GLU A 149 -14.65 5.18 -11.37
N ASP A 150 -14.58 5.21 -10.03
CA ASP A 150 -14.48 4.00 -9.21
C ASP A 150 -15.81 3.23 -9.28
N LEU A 151 -16.94 3.94 -9.19
CA LEU A 151 -18.28 3.36 -9.16
C LEU A 151 -18.69 2.70 -10.48
N THR A 152 -18.11 3.15 -11.60
CA THR A 152 -18.35 2.59 -12.93
C THR A 152 -17.28 1.60 -13.38
N ALA A 153 -16.34 1.23 -12.51
CA ALA A 153 -15.25 0.33 -12.87
C ALA A 153 -15.77 -1.07 -13.25
N VAL A 154 -15.10 -1.67 -14.23
CA VAL A 154 -15.33 -3.05 -14.70
C VAL A 154 -14.02 -3.81 -14.67
N ASP A 155 -14.07 -5.10 -14.36
CA ASP A 155 -12.91 -5.98 -14.42
C ASP A 155 -12.62 -6.43 -15.86
N ALA A 156 -11.55 -7.20 -16.04
CA ALA A 156 -11.15 -7.74 -17.35
C ALA A 156 -12.21 -8.68 -17.96
N GLU A 157 -13.10 -9.24 -17.15
CA GLU A 157 -14.24 -10.06 -17.59
C GLU A 157 -15.47 -9.24 -17.97
N GLY A 158 -15.43 -7.91 -17.77
CA GLY A 158 -16.54 -7.00 -18.02
C GLY A 158 -17.58 -6.98 -16.90
N VAL A 159 -17.28 -7.55 -15.74
CA VAL A 159 -18.15 -7.53 -14.56
C VAL A 159 -17.91 -6.24 -13.78
N SER A 160 -18.99 -5.59 -13.36
CA SER A 160 -18.89 -4.31 -12.64
C SER A 160 -18.40 -4.47 -11.20
N LEU A 161 -17.73 -3.45 -10.68
CA LEU A 161 -17.35 -3.39 -9.25
C LEU A 161 -18.59 -3.49 -8.35
N ALA A 162 -19.73 -2.91 -8.76
CA ALA A 162 -20.97 -2.98 -8.01
C ALA A 162 -21.49 -4.42 -7.84
N GLU A 163 -21.39 -5.24 -8.89
CA GLU A 163 -21.77 -6.66 -8.84
C GLU A 163 -20.83 -7.44 -7.92
N ARG A 164 -19.51 -7.27 -8.09
CA ARG A 164 -18.49 -7.92 -7.23
C ARG A 164 -18.59 -7.50 -5.76
N MET A 165 -18.89 -6.24 -5.50
CA MET A 165 -19.14 -5.74 -4.15
C MET A 165 -20.34 -6.44 -3.50
N GLY A 166 -21.38 -6.72 -4.28
CA GLY A 166 -22.54 -7.51 -3.83
C GLY A 166 -22.17 -8.95 -3.44
N ASP A 167 -21.24 -9.58 -4.15
CA ASP A 167 -20.78 -10.95 -3.86
C ASP A 167 -20.18 -11.09 -2.44
N ILE A 168 -19.61 -10.01 -1.91
CA ILE A 168 -18.97 -9.97 -0.57
C ILE A 168 -19.85 -9.31 0.50
N GLY A 169 -21.12 -9.02 0.20
CA GLY A 169 -22.08 -8.44 1.14
C GLY A 169 -22.03 -6.91 1.26
N GLY A 170 -21.25 -6.22 0.42
CA GLY A 170 -21.27 -4.77 0.28
C GLY A 170 -22.38 -4.30 -0.67
N ASP A 171 -22.51 -2.98 -0.84
CA ASP A 171 -23.53 -2.36 -1.69
C ASP A 171 -23.10 -0.96 -2.14
N LEU A 172 -22.55 -0.86 -3.35
CA LEU A 172 -22.08 0.42 -3.88
C LEU A 172 -23.20 1.45 -4.10
N SER A 173 -24.46 1.02 -4.24
CA SER A 173 -25.58 1.96 -4.40
C SER A 173 -25.85 2.77 -3.12
N ARG A 174 -25.34 2.27 -1.98
CA ARG A 174 -25.42 2.87 -0.65
C ARG A 174 -24.04 3.10 -0.05
N VAL A 175 -23.02 3.29 -0.88
CA VAL A 175 -21.62 3.40 -0.40
C VAL A 175 -21.39 4.58 0.55
N ASP A 176 -22.19 5.64 0.43
CA ASP A 176 -22.18 6.77 1.35
C ASP A 176 -22.50 6.37 2.81
N GLU A 177 -23.17 5.22 3.04
CA GLU A 177 -23.43 4.67 4.38
C GLU A 177 -22.17 4.07 5.03
N ALA A 178 -21.14 3.73 4.26
CA ALA A 178 -19.85 3.27 4.79
C ALA A 178 -18.99 4.44 5.28
N ALA A 179 -19.25 5.65 4.78
CA ALA A 179 -18.46 6.82 5.10
C ALA A 179 -18.55 7.18 6.59
N ARG A 180 -17.39 7.31 7.22
CA ARG A 180 -17.21 7.75 8.60
C ARG A 180 -16.90 9.23 8.63
N LYS A 181 -17.39 9.92 9.66
CA LYS A 181 -17.09 11.35 9.88
C LYS A 181 -15.82 11.52 10.71
N PRO A 182 -15.12 12.65 10.55
CA PRO A 182 -14.03 13.00 11.45
C PRO A 182 -14.45 12.94 12.92
N GLY A 183 -13.69 12.19 13.72
CA GLY A 183 -13.95 11.96 15.14
C GLY A 183 -14.83 10.74 15.46
N GLU A 184 -15.30 9.96 14.48
CA GLU A 184 -15.94 8.65 14.74
C GLU A 184 -14.93 7.53 15.06
N LEU A 185 -13.67 7.74 14.67
CA LEU A 185 -12.51 6.97 15.13
C LEU A 185 -11.60 7.88 15.95
N ALA A 186 -11.14 7.39 17.10
CA ALA A 186 -10.19 8.10 17.96
C ALA A 186 -8.78 8.09 17.34
N ALA A 187 -8.39 6.94 16.79
CA ALA A 187 -7.18 6.74 16.02
C ALA A 187 -7.28 5.48 15.14
N TYR A 188 -6.41 5.38 14.13
CA TYR A 188 -6.22 4.17 13.32
C TYR A 188 -4.75 3.74 13.30
N PHE A 189 -4.46 2.47 13.59
CA PHE A 189 -3.11 1.92 13.55
C PHE A 189 -2.99 0.77 12.56
N GLU A 190 -1.98 0.83 11.71
CA GLU A 190 -1.71 -0.18 10.69
C GLU A 190 -0.29 -0.74 10.83
N LEU A 191 -0.22 -2.01 11.22
CA LEU A 191 1.00 -2.82 11.18
C LEU A 191 1.15 -3.38 9.78
N HIS A 192 2.34 -3.25 9.21
CA HIS A 192 2.62 -3.75 7.87
C HIS A 192 4.06 -4.27 7.76
N ILE A 193 4.35 -5.02 6.70
CA ILE A 193 5.74 -5.29 6.31
C ILE A 193 6.32 -4.05 5.61
N GLU A 194 7.63 -3.83 5.70
CA GLU A 194 8.27 -2.65 5.11
C GLU A 194 8.13 -2.59 3.58
N GLN A 195 8.14 -3.76 2.91
CA GLN A 195 8.23 -3.92 1.45
C GLN A 195 9.52 -3.34 0.84
N GLY A 196 10.41 -2.81 1.69
CA GLY A 196 11.75 -2.34 1.38
C GLY A 196 12.80 -3.09 2.19
N PRO A 197 14.08 -2.95 1.83
CA PRO A 197 15.15 -3.72 2.46
C PRO A 197 15.77 -2.99 3.66
N TYR A 198 15.25 -1.85 4.10
CA TYR A 198 15.96 -0.94 4.98
C TYR A 198 16.11 -1.51 6.40
N LEU A 199 15.01 -1.92 7.02
CA LEU A 199 14.98 -2.56 8.34
C LEU A 199 15.72 -3.90 8.32
N TYR A 200 15.57 -4.66 7.24
CA TYR A 200 16.31 -5.92 7.05
C TYR A 200 17.83 -5.70 6.99
N ARG A 201 18.28 -4.67 6.29
CA ARG A 201 19.72 -4.35 6.15
C ARG A 201 20.29 -3.71 7.41
N SER A 202 19.52 -2.89 8.13
CA SER A 202 19.95 -2.27 9.37
C SER A 202 19.93 -3.24 10.55
N GLY A 203 19.09 -4.29 10.47
CA GLY A 203 18.84 -5.23 11.57
C GLY A 203 17.91 -4.65 12.63
N THR A 204 17.20 -3.56 12.34
CA THR A 204 16.24 -2.94 13.26
C THR A 204 14.88 -3.65 13.13
N PRO A 205 14.29 -4.14 14.23
CA PRO A 205 13.06 -4.94 14.17
C PRO A 205 11.79 -4.11 13.92
N ILE A 206 11.80 -2.81 14.19
CA ILE A 206 10.61 -1.95 14.10
C ILE A 206 10.91 -0.66 13.33
N GLY A 207 10.12 -0.40 12.30
CA GLY A 207 10.09 0.89 11.61
C GLY A 207 8.96 1.77 12.12
N VAL A 208 9.28 2.95 12.62
CA VAL A 208 8.31 4.02 12.89
C VAL A 208 8.06 4.74 11.57
N VAL A 209 6.85 4.59 11.02
CA VAL A 209 6.54 5.16 9.71
C VAL A 209 6.38 6.69 9.84
N THR A 210 7.08 7.44 9.00
CA THR A 210 7.11 8.91 9.03
C THR A 210 6.04 9.56 8.14
N GLY A 211 5.59 8.83 7.14
CA GLY A 211 4.69 9.30 6.12
C GLY A 211 4.60 8.30 4.98
N ILE A 212 3.56 8.44 4.19
CA ILE A 212 3.34 7.65 2.97
C ILE A 212 3.64 8.58 1.80
N THR A 213 4.55 8.16 0.91
CA THR A 213 5.00 9.02 -0.19
C THR A 213 3.88 9.33 -1.17
N GLY A 214 3.84 10.58 -1.60
CA GLY A 214 3.08 10.98 -2.77
C GLY A 214 3.67 10.38 -4.03
N ARG A 215 2.89 10.39 -5.11
CA ARG A 215 3.24 9.75 -6.38
C ARG A 215 2.92 10.66 -7.53
N ALA A 216 3.85 10.79 -8.47
CA ALA A 216 3.68 11.52 -9.72
C ALA A 216 3.98 10.60 -10.90
N VAL A 217 2.99 10.36 -11.77
CA VAL A 217 3.13 9.46 -12.93
C VAL A 217 3.07 10.26 -14.23
N PHE A 218 3.98 9.95 -15.14
CA PHE A 218 4.13 10.59 -16.44
C PHE A 218 4.28 9.53 -17.53
N GLU A 219 3.86 9.87 -18.74
CA GLU A 219 4.18 9.14 -19.95
C GLU A 219 4.87 10.08 -20.93
N LEU A 220 6.02 9.66 -21.45
CA LEU A 220 6.79 10.41 -22.43
C LEU A 220 6.62 9.78 -23.80
N ASP A 221 5.93 10.47 -24.70
CA ASP A 221 5.79 10.08 -26.10
C ASP A 221 6.93 10.71 -26.91
N VAL A 222 7.87 9.88 -27.35
CA VAL A 222 9.01 10.26 -28.19
C VAL A 222 8.71 9.93 -29.65
N ASN A 223 8.59 10.95 -30.49
CA ASN A 223 8.31 10.84 -31.92
C ASN A 223 9.55 11.20 -32.74
N GLY A 224 10.11 10.18 -33.38
CA GLY A 224 11.23 10.27 -34.31
C GLY A 224 10.78 10.01 -35.75
N MET A 225 11.60 9.27 -36.51
CA MET A 225 11.26 8.89 -37.88
C MET A 225 11.73 7.48 -38.21
N SER A 226 10.78 6.61 -38.53
CA SER A 226 11.08 5.24 -38.95
C SER A 226 11.83 5.21 -40.27
N ASN A 227 12.93 4.47 -40.35
CA ASN A 227 13.67 4.30 -41.60
C ASN A 227 14.49 3.00 -41.60
N HIS A 228 15.05 2.62 -42.74
CA HIS A 228 15.81 1.38 -42.89
C HIS A 228 17.19 1.48 -42.19
N ALA A 229 17.48 0.55 -41.27
CA ALA A 229 18.66 0.62 -40.41
C ALA A 229 19.99 0.49 -41.16
N GLY A 230 20.01 -0.17 -42.33
CA GLY A 230 21.25 -0.35 -43.11
C GLY A 230 21.59 0.80 -44.05
N THR A 231 20.60 1.59 -44.46
CA THR A 231 20.76 2.61 -45.53
C THR A 231 20.62 4.03 -45.03
N THR A 232 20.11 4.23 -43.81
CA THR A 232 19.99 5.57 -43.20
C THR A 232 21.29 5.94 -42.50
N PRO A 233 22.03 6.96 -42.96
CA PRO A 233 23.25 7.44 -42.30
C PRO A 233 22.98 7.88 -40.87
N MET A 234 23.94 7.69 -39.96
CA MET A 234 23.75 8.04 -38.54
C MET A 234 23.41 9.52 -38.31
N SER A 235 24.00 10.42 -39.11
CA SER A 235 23.78 11.88 -39.02
C SER A 235 22.37 12.35 -39.41
N GLU A 236 21.59 11.48 -40.04
CA GLU A 236 20.24 11.78 -40.54
C GLU A 236 19.13 11.13 -39.70
N ARG A 237 19.50 10.29 -38.72
CA ARG A 237 18.52 9.59 -37.89
C ARG A 237 17.82 10.54 -36.93
N ARG A 238 16.55 10.23 -36.68
CA ARG A 238 15.71 10.75 -35.60
C ARG A 238 15.20 9.53 -34.84
N ASP A 239 16.08 8.93 -34.08
CA ASP A 239 15.87 7.60 -33.49
C ASP A 239 15.16 7.74 -32.13
N ALA A 240 13.87 7.39 -32.10
CA ALA A 240 13.05 7.57 -30.91
C ALA A 240 13.51 6.68 -29.75
N LEU A 241 14.04 5.48 -30.03
CA LEU A 241 14.52 4.56 -29.00
C LEU A 241 15.80 5.08 -28.36
N VAL A 242 16.71 5.68 -29.13
CA VAL A 242 17.94 6.27 -28.59
C VAL A 242 17.61 7.44 -27.65
N ALA A 243 16.72 8.33 -28.07
CA ALA A 243 16.28 9.46 -27.25
C ALA A 243 15.57 8.99 -25.97
N ALA A 244 14.65 8.02 -26.08
CA ALA A 244 13.98 7.41 -24.93
C ALA A 244 14.98 6.75 -23.96
N SER A 245 15.97 6.02 -24.47
CA SER A 245 16.98 5.35 -23.64
C SER A 245 17.82 6.33 -22.83
N LYS A 246 18.14 7.49 -23.41
CA LYS A 246 18.82 8.56 -22.67
C LYS A 246 17.95 9.12 -21.56
N LEU A 247 16.65 9.34 -21.82
CA LEU A 247 15.70 9.83 -20.81
C LEU A 247 15.54 8.84 -19.66
N VAL A 248 15.48 7.53 -19.94
CA VAL A 248 15.46 6.47 -18.91
C VAL A 248 16.65 6.61 -17.96
N VAL A 249 17.86 6.81 -18.50
CA VAL A 249 19.05 7.00 -17.68
C VAL A 249 18.99 8.31 -16.88
N GLN A 250 18.49 9.40 -17.46
CA GLN A 250 18.34 10.67 -16.74
C GLN A 250 17.34 10.58 -15.59
N VAL A 251 16.20 9.91 -15.80
CA VAL A 251 15.19 9.68 -14.76
C VAL A 251 15.80 8.98 -13.55
N GLN A 252 16.57 7.91 -13.76
CA GLN A 252 17.22 7.20 -12.67
C GLN A 252 18.24 8.08 -11.91
N LYS A 253 18.96 8.95 -12.62
CA LYS A 253 19.93 9.89 -12.01
C LYS A 253 19.28 10.95 -11.12
N MET A 254 18.09 11.42 -11.46
CA MET A 254 17.38 12.46 -10.68
C MET A 254 17.25 12.06 -9.21
N ALA A 255 16.98 10.78 -8.92
CA ALA A 255 16.95 10.28 -7.54
C ALA A 255 18.31 9.77 -7.05
N ALA A 256 19.02 8.99 -7.87
CA ALA A 256 20.21 8.26 -7.42
C ALA A 256 21.48 9.11 -7.27
N GLU A 257 21.62 10.18 -8.06
CA GLU A 257 22.80 11.05 -8.08
C GLU A 257 22.45 12.47 -7.63
N ASP A 258 21.33 13.01 -8.09
CA ASP A 258 20.97 14.42 -7.86
C ASP A 258 20.09 14.63 -6.62
N GLU A 259 19.58 13.54 -6.01
CA GLU A 259 18.72 13.56 -4.81
C GLU A 259 17.51 14.51 -4.92
N ILE A 260 16.96 14.69 -6.14
CA ILE A 260 15.84 15.62 -6.42
C ILE A 260 14.54 15.12 -5.78
N CYS A 261 14.36 13.80 -5.79
CA CYS A 261 13.26 13.10 -5.14
C CYS A 261 13.77 11.77 -4.58
N ARG A 262 13.00 11.17 -3.69
CA ARG A 262 13.37 9.94 -2.98
C ARG A 262 13.60 8.76 -3.93
N VAL A 263 12.68 8.54 -4.87
CA VAL A 263 12.80 7.50 -5.90
C VAL A 263 12.28 8.00 -7.25
N ALA A 264 12.92 7.53 -8.31
CA ALA A 264 12.58 7.84 -9.69
C ALA A 264 12.75 6.59 -10.56
N THR A 265 11.68 6.19 -11.24
CA THR A 265 11.64 4.92 -11.98
C THR A 265 11.08 5.14 -13.38
N ALA A 266 11.81 4.68 -14.40
CA ALA A 266 11.25 4.47 -15.74
C ALA A 266 10.91 2.98 -15.88
N GLY A 267 9.64 2.63 -15.68
CA GLY A 267 9.20 1.24 -15.48
C GLY A 267 8.61 0.57 -16.72
N ALA A 268 8.23 1.35 -17.74
CA ALA A 268 7.62 0.84 -18.96
C ALA A 268 8.26 1.49 -20.20
N LEU A 269 8.47 0.69 -21.25
CA LEU A 269 9.02 1.15 -22.53
C LEU A 269 8.38 0.38 -23.69
N ASP A 270 7.59 1.09 -24.49
CA ASP A 270 7.04 0.58 -25.74
C ASP A 270 7.74 1.22 -26.94
N VAL A 271 8.09 0.41 -27.94
CA VAL A 271 8.85 0.84 -29.11
C VAL A 271 8.10 0.46 -30.37
N THR A 272 8.04 1.34 -31.36
CA THR A 272 7.40 1.07 -32.65
C THR A 272 8.36 1.36 -33.81
N PRO A 273 8.53 0.43 -34.78
CA PRO A 273 7.82 -0.85 -34.93
C PRO A 273 8.47 -2.04 -34.18
N ASN A 274 9.47 -1.80 -33.33
CA ASN A 274 10.22 -2.83 -32.60
C ASN A 274 10.85 -3.92 -33.50
N ALA A 275 11.46 -3.49 -34.62
CA ALA A 275 12.11 -4.39 -35.57
C ALA A 275 13.62 -4.07 -35.67
N VAL A 276 14.46 -5.11 -35.58
CA VAL A 276 15.94 -4.98 -35.52
C VAL A 276 16.56 -4.24 -36.70
N ASN A 277 15.91 -4.26 -37.87
CA ASN A 277 16.37 -3.64 -39.11
C ASN A 277 15.69 -2.30 -39.42
N VAL A 278 14.99 -1.70 -38.46
CA VAL A 278 14.28 -0.43 -38.62
C VAL A 278 14.71 0.53 -37.51
N VAL A 279 15.10 1.75 -37.87
CA VAL A 279 15.25 2.88 -36.93
C VAL A 279 13.88 3.14 -36.30
N PRO A 280 13.70 3.09 -34.99
CA PRO A 280 12.39 3.32 -34.37
C PRO A 280 11.88 4.76 -34.56
N GLY A 281 10.66 4.88 -35.07
CA GLY A 281 10.01 6.17 -35.28
C GLY A 281 9.18 6.64 -34.08
N ARG A 282 8.85 5.74 -33.14
CA ARG A 282 8.17 6.10 -31.90
C ARG A 282 8.66 5.25 -30.74
N ALA A 283 8.76 5.86 -29.56
CA ALA A 283 8.90 5.17 -28.29
C ALA A 283 8.04 5.88 -27.24
N THR A 284 7.48 5.12 -26.29
CA THR A 284 6.71 5.65 -25.17
C THR A 284 7.31 5.14 -23.87
N VAL A 285 7.59 6.03 -22.91
CA VAL A 285 8.23 5.71 -21.63
C VAL A 285 7.30 6.06 -20.47
N GLY A 286 6.99 5.08 -19.61
CA GLY A 286 6.28 5.31 -18.35
C GLY A 286 7.26 5.67 -17.22
N VAL A 287 7.07 6.83 -16.59
CA VAL A 287 7.93 7.37 -15.53
C VAL A 287 7.12 7.64 -14.27
N GLU A 288 7.68 7.29 -13.12
CA GLU A 288 7.10 7.53 -11.80
C GLU A 288 8.13 8.15 -10.85
N PHE A 289 7.71 9.17 -10.10
CA PHE A 289 8.44 9.74 -8.98
C PHE A 289 7.64 9.53 -7.69
N ARG A 290 8.34 9.25 -6.57
CA ARG A 290 7.75 9.27 -5.23
C ARG A 290 8.59 10.07 -4.25
N ASP A 291 7.90 10.80 -3.37
CA ASP A 291 8.52 11.58 -2.30
C ASP A 291 7.51 11.88 -1.18
N LEU A 292 8.01 12.26 0.01
CA LEU A 292 7.18 12.78 1.09
C LEU A 292 6.82 14.26 0.91
N GLU A 293 7.52 14.98 0.03
CA GLU A 293 7.33 16.41 -0.19
C GLU A 293 6.85 16.69 -1.61
N MET A 294 5.71 17.37 -1.75
CA MET A 294 5.19 17.76 -3.07
C MET A 294 6.18 18.66 -3.83
N SER A 295 6.94 19.50 -3.13
CA SER A 295 7.96 20.34 -3.77
C SER A 295 9.08 19.54 -4.44
N ALA A 296 9.40 18.35 -3.93
CA ALA A 296 10.39 17.45 -4.53
C ALA A 296 9.82 16.80 -5.80
N LEU A 297 8.57 16.36 -5.78
CA LEU A 297 7.88 15.84 -6.98
C LEU A 297 7.75 16.91 -8.08
N GLU A 298 7.42 18.15 -7.72
CA GLU A 298 7.42 19.27 -8.65
C GLU A 298 8.83 19.59 -9.19
N ALA A 299 9.88 19.42 -8.37
CA ALA A 299 11.25 19.60 -8.82
C ALA A 299 11.66 18.51 -9.82
N ALA A 300 11.31 17.26 -9.56
CA ALA A 300 11.52 16.14 -10.48
C ALA A 300 10.78 16.34 -11.80
N GLU A 301 9.54 16.84 -11.77
CA GLU A 301 8.80 17.19 -13.00
C GLU A 301 9.49 18.30 -13.82
N ARG A 302 9.96 19.36 -13.15
CA ARG A 302 10.69 20.44 -13.82
C ARG A 302 11.97 19.91 -14.46
N GLU A 303 12.67 19.02 -13.77
CA GLU A 303 13.90 18.42 -14.29
C GLU A 303 13.63 17.47 -15.44
N LEU A 304 12.59 16.62 -15.36
CA LEU A 304 12.10 15.78 -16.44
C LEU A 304 11.81 16.60 -17.70
N THR A 305 11.12 17.73 -17.53
CA THR A 305 10.82 18.66 -18.62
C THR A 305 12.09 19.25 -19.22
N ARG A 306 13.09 19.59 -18.39
CA ARG A 306 14.37 20.15 -18.84
C ARG A 306 15.16 19.14 -19.66
N VAL A 307 15.29 17.90 -19.17
CA VAL A 307 16.04 16.84 -19.88
C VAL A 307 15.33 16.37 -21.15
N ALA A 308 14.00 16.36 -21.17
CA ALA A 308 13.22 16.09 -22.37
C ALA A 308 13.51 17.11 -23.47
N ARG A 309 13.45 18.41 -23.16
CA ARG A 309 13.78 19.47 -24.14
C ARG A 309 15.20 19.39 -24.67
N GLN A 310 16.17 19.09 -23.81
CA GLN A 310 17.55 18.87 -24.24
C GLN A 310 17.64 17.69 -25.23
N SER A 311 16.92 16.61 -24.96
CA SER A 311 16.86 15.43 -25.83
C SER A 311 16.21 15.73 -27.18
N GLU A 312 15.16 16.57 -27.23
CA GLU A 312 14.53 17.01 -28.48
C GLU A 312 15.56 17.69 -29.41
N GLU A 313 16.39 18.57 -28.86
CA GLU A 313 17.42 19.29 -29.62
C GLU A 313 18.56 18.36 -30.06
N ASP A 314 19.09 17.55 -29.14
CA ASP A 314 20.26 16.71 -29.38
C ASP A 314 19.94 15.57 -30.37
N ASP A 315 18.76 14.96 -30.25
CA ASP A 315 18.35 13.79 -31.03
C ASP A 315 17.39 14.11 -32.20
N ARG A 316 16.97 15.37 -32.32
CA ARG A 316 16.07 15.86 -33.39
C ARG A 316 14.74 15.09 -33.44
N VAL A 317 14.20 14.79 -32.27
CA VAL A 317 12.89 14.14 -32.06
C VAL A 317 11.92 15.15 -31.44
N GLU A 318 10.64 14.81 -31.44
CA GLU A 318 9.59 15.53 -30.70
C GLU A 318 9.22 14.72 -29.46
N ILE A 319 9.13 15.36 -28.29
CA ILE A 319 8.81 14.69 -27.03
C ILE A 319 7.62 15.37 -26.36
N THR A 320 6.52 14.62 -26.20
CA THR A 320 5.36 15.07 -25.43
C THR A 320 5.40 14.41 -24.05
N ILE A 321 5.23 15.20 -22.99
CA ILE A 321 5.08 14.69 -21.61
C ILE A 321 3.60 14.74 -21.23
N ASN A 322 2.98 13.58 -21.11
CA ASN A 322 1.62 13.41 -20.63
C ASN A 322 1.66 13.24 -19.11
N ARG A 323 1.01 14.15 -18.38
CA ARG A 323 0.84 14.04 -16.92
C ARG A 323 -0.37 13.15 -16.62
N HIS A 324 -0.18 12.12 -15.81
CA HIS A 324 -1.26 11.26 -15.33
C HIS A 324 -1.65 11.62 -13.89
N ARG A 325 -2.05 10.61 -13.10
CA ARG A 325 -2.55 10.78 -11.73
C ARG A 325 -1.43 11.19 -10.79
N PHE A 326 -1.74 12.14 -9.92
CA PHE A 326 -0.93 12.52 -8.77
C PHE A 326 -1.65 12.10 -7.50
N THR A 327 -0.87 11.67 -6.52
CA THR A 327 -1.34 11.42 -5.16
C THR A 327 -0.49 12.27 -4.23
N ASP A 328 -1.13 13.05 -3.37
CA ASP A 328 -0.43 13.84 -2.35
C ASP A 328 0.20 12.90 -1.30
N PRO A 329 1.38 13.27 -0.76
CA PRO A 329 1.96 12.55 0.37
C PRO A 329 1.08 12.70 1.61
N VAL A 330 1.07 11.65 2.44
CA VAL A 330 0.34 11.64 3.70
C VAL A 330 1.36 11.58 4.84
N PRO A 331 1.75 12.73 5.44
CA PRO A 331 2.68 12.74 6.57
C PRO A 331 2.01 12.16 7.82
N ILE A 332 2.74 11.31 8.56
CA ILE A 332 2.32 10.88 9.89
C ILE A 332 2.75 11.97 10.87
N VAL A 333 1.81 12.54 11.64
CA VAL A 333 2.13 13.64 12.55
C VAL A 333 3.14 13.21 13.63
N PRO A 334 4.08 14.08 14.07
CA PRO A 334 5.14 13.68 15.00
C PRO A 334 4.65 13.00 16.27
N GLY A 335 3.54 13.46 16.86
CA GLY A 335 2.97 12.86 18.07
C GLY A 335 2.53 11.39 17.88
N MET A 336 2.10 11.02 16.67
CA MET A 336 1.76 9.62 16.34
C MET A 336 3.01 8.78 16.11
N GLN A 337 4.04 9.34 15.47
CA GLN A 337 5.34 8.68 15.35
C GLN A 337 5.95 8.40 16.74
N ASP A 338 5.88 9.38 17.64
CA ASP A 338 6.41 9.28 19.00
C ASP A 338 5.70 8.18 19.80
N TRP A 339 4.39 7.99 19.61
CA TRP A 339 3.65 6.89 20.23
C TRP A 339 4.09 5.51 19.73
N VAL A 340 4.38 5.35 18.45
CA VAL A 340 4.93 4.10 17.91
C VAL A 340 6.32 3.82 18.48
N GLY A 341 7.19 4.85 18.55
CA GLY A 341 8.52 4.72 19.15
C GLY A 341 8.45 4.32 20.63
N GLU A 342 7.57 4.96 21.42
CA GLU A 342 7.35 4.59 22.81
C GLU A 342 6.77 3.18 22.95
N ALA A 343 5.85 2.78 22.08
CA ALA A 343 5.31 1.41 22.07
C ALA A 343 6.41 0.37 21.81
N ALA A 344 7.32 0.65 20.87
CA ALA A 344 8.47 -0.20 20.60
C ALA A 344 9.41 -0.31 21.80
N GLU A 345 9.67 0.82 22.48
CA GLU A 345 10.48 0.84 23.71
C GLU A 345 9.83 0.07 24.86
N ARG A 346 8.50 0.16 25.04
CA ARG A 346 7.75 -0.63 26.02
C ARG A 346 7.81 -2.13 25.75
N ALA A 347 7.83 -2.50 24.47
CA ALA A 347 8.02 -3.87 24.01
C ALA A 347 9.50 -4.30 23.99
N GLU A 348 10.43 -3.46 24.48
CA GLU A 348 11.88 -3.71 24.54
C GLU A 348 12.54 -3.91 23.16
N PHE A 349 12.00 -3.29 22.12
CA PHE A 349 12.56 -3.31 20.76
C PHE A 349 13.24 -1.99 20.38
N THR A 350 14.35 -2.08 19.65
CA THR A 350 14.93 -0.92 18.97
C THR A 350 14.10 -0.56 17.75
N TRP A 351 14.08 0.71 17.40
CA TRP A 351 13.30 1.23 16.28
C TRP A 351 14.04 2.31 15.52
N GLU A 352 13.63 2.55 14.28
CA GLU A 352 14.11 3.67 13.48
C GLU A 352 13.00 4.28 12.62
N ARG A 353 13.20 5.52 12.17
CA ARG A 353 12.23 6.21 11.31
C ARG A 353 12.39 5.77 9.86
N VAL A 354 11.28 5.40 9.23
CA VAL A 354 11.24 4.95 7.83
C VAL A 354 10.03 5.58 7.14
N PRO A 355 10.10 6.10 5.91
CA PRO A 355 8.90 6.44 5.16
C PRO A 355 8.36 5.22 4.43
N SER A 356 7.04 5.12 4.28
CA SER A 356 6.47 4.15 3.35
C SER A 356 6.62 4.66 1.92
N GLY A 357 7.27 3.85 1.09
CA GLY A 357 7.31 4.06 -0.36
C GLY A 357 6.07 3.52 -1.09
N ALA A 358 5.26 2.69 -0.43
CA ALA A 358 4.07 2.05 -0.98
C ALA A 358 2.79 2.77 -0.51
N GLY A 359 1.69 2.51 -1.21
CA GLY A 359 0.38 2.94 -0.73
C GLY A 359 -0.13 1.98 0.35
N HIS A 360 -0.95 2.49 1.26
CA HIS A 360 -1.70 1.70 2.25
C HIS A 360 -3.07 2.33 2.50
N ASP A 361 -3.97 1.56 3.11
CA ASP A 361 -5.29 2.01 3.56
C ASP A 361 -5.22 3.21 4.52
N ALA A 362 -4.17 3.27 5.36
CA ALA A 362 -3.89 4.43 6.22
C ALA A 362 -3.93 5.77 5.50
N GLN A 363 -3.61 5.83 4.19
CA GLN A 363 -3.68 7.08 3.42
C GLN A 363 -5.10 7.64 3.37
N ALA A 364 -6.09 6.78 3.11
CA ALA A 364 -7.49 7.20 3.05
C ALA A 364 -8.00 7.55 4.45
N ILE A 365 -7.66 6.72 5.45
CA ILE A 365 -8.13 6.91 6.83
C ILE A 365 -7.53 8.17 7.48
N ALA A 366 -6.32 8.59 7.10
CA ALA A 366 -5.70 9.83 7.58
C ALA A 366 -6.55 11.08 7.31
N THR A 367 -7.49 11.03 6.37
CA THR A 367 -8.40 12.17 6.07
C THR A 367 -9.53 12.32 7.09
N ILE A 368 -9.83 11.28 7.87
CA ILE A 368 -10.94 11.25 8.83
C ILE A 368 -10.50 10.96 10.27
N ALA A 369 -9.30 10.42 10.49
CA ALA A 369 -8.82 10.10 11.82
C ALA A 369 -7.30 10.31 11.96
N PRO A 370 -6.81 10.63 13.16
CA PRO A 370 -5.40 10.48 13.48
C PRO A 370 -4.96 9.03 13.20
N MET A 371 -3.83 8.84 12.52
CA MET A 371 -3.32 7.51 12.21
C MET A 371 -1.85 7.31 12.64
N ALA A 372 -1.42 6.06 12.72
CA ALA A 372 -0.02 5.70 12.82
C ALA A 372 0.24 4.40 12.07
N MET A 373 1.45 4.24 11.55
CA MET A 373 1.89 3.00 10.94
C MET A 373 3.19 2.53 11.57
N LEU A 374 3.37 1.21 11.61
CA LEU A 374 4.59 0.57 12.04
C LEU A 374 4.96 -0.55 11.09
N PHE A 375 6.25 -0.68 10.81
CA PHE A 375 6.79 -1.67 9.89
C PHE A 375 7.60 -2.74 10.61
N VAL A 376 7.58 -3.94 10.04
CA VAL A 376 8.52 -5.03 10.34
C VAL A 376 9.41 -5.30 9.12
N PRO A 377 10.62 -5.87 9.30
CA PRO A 377 11.53 -6.18 8.21
C PRO A 377 10.94 -7.11 7.14
N SER A 378 11.17 -6.76 5.87
CA SER A 378 10.99 -7.67 4.73
C SER A 378 12.36 -8.20 4.28
N VAL A 379 12.53 -9.52 4.23
CA VAL A 379 13.82 -10.13 3.84
C VAL A 379 14.21 -9.70 2.43
N GLU A 380 15.41 -9.13 2.32
CA GLU A 380 15.94 -8.50 1.09
C GLU A 380 15.08 -7.38 0.50
N GLY A 381 14.03 -6.94 1.19
CA GLY A 381 13.04 -5.98 0.70
C GLY A 381 12.18 -6.50 -0.44
N ILE A 382 11.99 -7.82 -0.53
CA ILE A 382 11.15 -8.42 -1.55
C ILE A 382 9.68 -8.38 -1.08
N SER A 383 8.80 -7.87 -1.94
CA SER A 383 7.34 -7.88 -1.78
C SER A 383 6.67 -7.92 -3.16
N HIS A 384 5.34 -8.14 -3.20
CA HIS A 384 4.57 -8.38 -4.44
C HIS A 384 5.16 -9.54 -5.26
N ALA A 385 5.73 -10.52 -4.57
CA ALA A 385 6.42 -11.65 -5.16
C ALA A 385 6.38 -12.86 -4.22
N VAL A 386 6.48 -14.05 -4.81
CA VAL A 386 6.48 -15.34 -4.12
C VAL A 386 7.56 -15.47 -3.03
N GLN A 387 8.68 -14.77 -3.21
CA GLN A 387 9.80 -14.78 -2.28
C GLN A 387 9.63 -13.81 -1.11
N GLU A 388 8.53 -13.05 -1.06
CA GLU A 388 8.20 -12.19 0.07
C GLU A 388 8.23 -12.99 1.38
N TYR A 389 9.01 -12.49 2.32
CA TYR A 389 9.18 -13.15 3.59
C TYR A 389 9.47 -12.16 4.72
N SER A 390 8.67 -12.23 5.77
CA SER A 390 8.99 -11.70 7.10
C SER A 390 9.12 -12.87 8.06
N SER A 391 10.07 -12.82 9.00
CA SER A 391 10.28 -13.94 9.90
C SER A 391 9.12 -14.06 10.91
N PRO A 392 8.81 -15.26 11.42
CA PRO A 392 7.81 -15.43 12.47
C PRO A 392 8.06 -14.60 13.74
N GLU A 393 9.33 -14.30 14.01
CA GLU A 393 9.77 -13.45 15.11
C GLU A 393 9.45 -11.98 14.82
N ASP A 394 9.79 -11.48 13.62
CA ASP A 394 9.49 -10.10 13.22
C ASP A 394 7.99 -9.81 13.20
N CYS A 395 7.18 -10.73 12.65
CA CYS A 395 5.72 -10.64 12.69
C CYS A 395 5.19 -10.53 14.13
N ALA A 396 5.75 -11.32 15.05
CA ALA A 396 5.38 -11.29 16.46
C ALA A 396 5.84 -9.99 17.16
N ASN A 397 7.03 -9.50 16.85
CA ASN A 397 7.58 -8.24 17.37
C ASN A 397 6.68 -7.07 16.98
N GLY A 398 6.35 -6.93 15.69
CA GLY A 398 5.44 -5.88 15.22
C GLY A 398 4.06 -5.96 15.85
N THR A 399 3.51 -7.16 16.03
CA THR A 399 2.21 -7.36 16.68
C THR A 399 2.25 -7.02 18.17
N GLN A 400 3.36 -7.30 18.86
CA GLN A 400 3.55 -6.87 20.25
C GLN A 400 3.62 -5.35 20.35
N VAL A 401 4.31 -4.67 19.43
CA VAL A 401 4.32 -3.20 19.39
C VAL A 401 2.94 -2.63 19.08
N LEU A 402 2.16 -3.26 18.20
CA LEU A 402 0.77 -2.87 17.93
C LEU A 402 -0.11 -2.96 19.19
N LEU A 403 0.09 -3.99 20.03
CA LEU A 403 -0.57 -4.12 21.33
C LEU A 403 -0.18 -2.95 22.27
N GLU A 404 1.11 -2.67 22.42
CA GLU A 404 1.58 -1.58 23.29
C GLU A 404 1.09 -0.21 22.80
N LEU A 405 1.05 -0.01 21.48
CA LEU A 405 0.53 1.20 20.85
C LEU A 405 -0.97 1.39 21.13
N LEU A 406 -1.77 0.32 21.02
CA LEU A 406 -3.18 0.35 21.38
C LEU A 406 -3.37 0.75 22.86
N LEU A 407 -2.61 0.13 23.77
CA LEU A 407 -2.69 0.43 25.20
C LEU A 407 -2.29 1.88 25.50
N LEU A 408 -1.22 2.36 24.87
CA LEU A 408 -0.78 3.76 24.94
C LEU A 408 -1.86 4.74 24.49
N ALA A 409 -2.48 4.47 23.35
CA ALA A 409 -3.54 5.30 22.79
C ALA A 409 -4.78 5.28 23.69
N ASP A 410 -5.16 4.10 24.19
CA ASP A 410 -6.30 3.96 25.11
C ASP A 410 -6.08 4.78 26.39
N GLU A 411 -4.87 4.80 26.95
CA GLU A 411 -4.55 5.63 28.11
C GLU A 411 -4.66 7.13 27.83
N ARG A 412 -4.33 7.58 26.62
CA ARG A 412 -4.06 9.00 26.31
C ARG A 412 -5.18 9.74 25.60
N LEU A 413 -6.09 9.05 24.91
CA LEU A 413 -7.10 9.67 24.03
C LEU A 413 -8.36 10.21 24.71
#